data_AF-A0A353A3I4-F1
#
_entry.id   AF-A0A353A3I4-F1
#
_cell.length_a   1.000
_cell.length_b   1.000
_cell.length_c   1.000
_cell.angle_alpha   90.00
_cell.angle_beta   90.00
_cell.angle_gamma   90.00
#
_symmetry.space_group_name_H-M   'P 1'
#
loop_
_entity.id
_entity.type
_entity.pdbx_description
1 polymer ?
#
loop_
_entity_poly.entity_id
_entity_poly.type
_entity_poly.pdbx_seq_one_letter_code
_entity_poly.pdbx_strand_id
1 'polypeptide(L)'
;MRRKTYQTKSAEHRGTRPSNKPAAAPHKRKRTFPPALPLFVVAIWAWGTFYYGSVLHVSREYSFWASDTGLMQYVLCQKLGMLRYVGRMLLQLYQYPWLGSLALSLMLGAITWLTGYCMRLTPRWRPVQYIPALAFLAAVTHQGLDIFFEAETGYIMGIPFVALLALAIWAAMTRGLCRKPMPAPLRRPQGESPGQNLAQLAFALLAIAAIMGYGQWKRPYVRVICQEMSMQYKQDWAGIGRVARAHAIQSNRPMAAYYAMALVHTGQIAERMYDIRLDYDSLYLHGYGGQTNNGVPLYEPEGNFHAGFIEPCMRSCMEQMVMTGPTPRLLKLLVKCSLMRGEWMLARKYLRILQSVPFEAAFVKKYEAMLDAPGKVNADSEMARLRLTEPIHDCFENQFQTPFFMGYNLNLVEARGMEALTHSLCVCLYTKLMPPFLSRVQFIKGSTPPEIIADGLLLAEMKHPGASQGYGNLDMRMARLQNFIQATQPYMKDRAGNAYKLFERYKGYYPYYYFFGNLKATKKGYTGEPKASAGVN
;
A
#
# COMPACT_ATOMS: atom_id res chain seq x y z
N MET A 1 -85.10 38.37 -39.70
CA MET A 1 -85.88 37.91 -38.51
C MET A 1 -86.16 36.42 -38.63
N ARG A 2 -86.04 35.68 -37.50
CA ARG A 2 -86.44 34.26 -37.25
C ARG A 2 -85.61 33.16 -37.95
N ARG A 3 -84.70 32.44 -37.28
CA ARG A 3 -84.77 31.41 -36.18
C ARG A 3 -85.26 30.02 -36.62
N LYS A 4 -84.32 29.06 -36.48
CA LYS A 4 -84.42 27.66 -35.96
C LYS A 4 -85.38 26.71 -36.73
N THR A 5 -85.28 25.38 -36.71
CA THR A 5 -84.95 24.41 -35.64
C THR A 5 -84.84 23.01 -36.29
N TYR A 6 -83.77 22.23 -36.06
CA TYR A 6 -83.75 20.95 -35.32
C TYR A 6 -85.02 20.06 -35.33
N GLN A 7 -84.89 18.79 -35.76
CA GLN A 7 -84.88 17.63 -34.84
C GLN A 7 -84.61 16.27 -35.53
N THR A 8 -84.11 15.36 -34.69
CA THR A 8 -83.56 14.00 -34.82
C THR A 8 -84.57 12.84 -34.79
N LYS A 9 -84.17 11.63 -35.27
CA LYS A 9 -84.22 10.28 -34.62
C LYS A 9 -83.94 9.15 -35.65
N SER A 10 -82.92 8.29 -35.47
CA SER A 10 -82.91 6.96 -34.79
C SER A 10 -83.66 5.86 -35.60
N ALA A 11 -83.23 4.59 -35.77
CA ALA A 11 -82.16 3.75 -35.22
C ALA A 11 -81.93 2.48 -36.12
N GLU A 12 -80.85 1.74 -35.84
CA GLU A 12 -80.63 0.27 -36.05
C GLU A 12 -80.54 -0.33 -37.48
N HIS A 13 -79.76 -1.37 -37.82
CA HIS A 13 -78.73 -2.20 -37.17
C HIS A 13 -77.98 -3.01 -38.27
N ARG A 14 -76.71 -3.39 -38.01
CA ARG A 14 -75.91 -4.52 -38.56
C ARG A 14 -75.52 -4.60 -40.06
N GLY A 15 -74.21 -4.76 -40.27
CA GLY A 15 -73.63 -5.33 -41.50
C GLY A 15 -72.14 -5.06 -41.67
N THR A 16 -71.30 -5.82 -40.96
CA THR A 16 -69.82 -5.72 -40.89
C THR A 16 -69.11 -6.08 -42.21
N ARG A 17 -68.18 -5.22 -42.65
CA ARG A 17 -67.03 -5.56 -43.52
C ARG A 17 -65.73 -5.35 -42.72
N PRO A 18 -64.74 -6.26 -42.77
CA PRO A 18 -63.56 -6.17 -41.92
C PRO A 18 -62.62 -5.08 -42.44
N SER A 19 -62.37 -4.05 -41.62
CA SER A 19 -61.30 -3.08 -41.89
C SER A 19 -59.96 -3.68 -41.44
N ASN A 20 -59.03 -3.84 -42.37
CA ASN A 20 -57.62 -4.13 -42.07
C ASN A 20 -57.09 -3.15 -41.01
N LYS A 21 -56.84 -3.63 -39.80
CA LYS A 21 -56.01 -2.92 -38.82
C LYS A 21 -54.57 -2.94 -39.36
N PRO A 22 -53.86 -1.79 -39.45
CA PRO A 22 -52.43 -1.84 -39.68
C PRO A 22 -51.78 -2.58 -38.50
N ALA A 23 -50.97 -3.58 -38.83
CA ALA A 23 -50.22 -4.36 -37.86
C ALA A 23 -49.44 -3.42 -36.92
N ALA A 24 -49.62 -3.60 -35.62
CA ALA A 24 -48.86 -2.88 -34.61
C ALA A 24 -47.37 -3.12 -34.88
N ALA A 25 -46.64 -2.03 -35.18
CA ALA A 25 -45.19 -2.07 -35.34
C ALA A 25 -44.58 -2.74 -34.10
N PRO A 26 -43.61 -3.66 -34.25
CA PRO A 26 -43.03 -4.35 -33.12
C PRO A 26 -42.44 -3.29 -32.18
N HIS A 27 -42.88 -3.27 -30.92
CA HIS A 27 -42.26 -2.52 -29.86
C HIS A 27 -40.79 -2.97 -29.77
N LYS A 28 -39.89 -2.31 -30.50
CA LYS A 28 -38.45 -2.43 -30.28
C LYS A 28 -38.23 -2.05 -28.82
N ARG A 29 -38.03 -3.05 -27.95
CA ARG A 29 -37.53 -2.86 -26.58
C ARG A 29 -36.30 -1.95 -26.71
N LYS A 30 -36.47 -0.66 -26.44
CA LYS A 30 -35.36 0.28 -26.40
C LYS A 30 -34.44 -0.27 -25.32
N ARG A 31 -33.26 -0.78 -25.70
CA ARG A 31 -32.23 -1.22 -24.75
C ARG A 31 -31.93 -0.03 -23.84
N THR A 32 -32.54 -0.01 -22.66
CA THR A 32 -32.30 0.99 -21.62
C THR A 32 -30.99 0.62 -20.97
N PHE A 33 -29.90 0.98 -21.63
CA PHE A 33 -28.59 0.92 -21.01
C PHE A 33 -28.60 1.88 -19.79
N PRO A 34 -27.87 1.60 -18.70
CA PRO A 34 -27.83 2.50 -17.56
C PRO A 34 -27.20 3.87 -17.95
N PRO A 35 -27.46 4.95 -17.18
CA PRO A 35 -26.75 6.22 -17.37
C PRO A 35 -25.25 6.04 -17.09
N ALA A 36 -24.40 6.81 -17.78
CA ALA A 36 -22.95 6.69 -17.66
C ALA A 36 -22.42 7.11 -16.26
N LEU A 37 -23.01 8.15 -15.66
CA LEU A 37 -22.54 8.71 -14.38
C LEU A 37 -22.58 7.71 -13.21
N PRO A 38 -23.69 6.98 -12.93
CA PRO A 38 -23.71 5.98 -11.87
C PRO A 38 -22.67 4.87 -12.06
N LEU A 39 -22.48 4.40 -13.31
CA LEU A 39 -21.46 3.40 -13.61
C LEU A 39 -20.04 3.94 -13.42
N PHE A 40 -19.80 5.21 -13.74
CA PHE A 40 -18.54 5.88 -13.44
C PHE A 40 -18.28 5.96 -11.94
N VAL A 41 -19.28 6.30 -11.13
CA VAL A 41 -19.18 6.29 -9.66
C VAL A 41 -18.83 4.90 -9.14
N VAL A 42 -19.51 3.85 -9.63
CA VAL A 42 -19.18 2.46 -9.28
C VAL A 42 -17.77 2.08 -9.70
N ALA A 43 -17.31 2.53 -10.87
CA ALA A 43 -15.94 2.26 -11.35
C ALA A 43 -14.88 2.93 -10.46
N ILE A 44 -15.09 4.19 -10.05
CA ILE A 44 -14.20 4.87 -9.09
C ILE A 44 -14.24 4.16 -7.74
N TRP A 45 -15.42 3.78 -7.27
CA TRP A 45 -15.56 3.06 -6.01
C TRP A 45 -14.81 1.72 -6.03
N ALA A 46 -14.93 0.95 -7.12
CA ALA A 46 -14.21 -0.30 -7.30
C ALA A 46 -12.69 -0.08 -7.40
N TRP A 47 -12.25 0.97 -8.11
CA TRP A 47 -10.84 1.38 -8.16
C TRP A 47 -10.31 1.72 -6.76
N GLY A 48 -11.02 2.57 -6.02
CA GLY A 48 -10.61 2.97 -4.68
C GLY A 48 -10.63 1.81 -3.69
N THR A 49 -11.56 0.86 -3.83
CA THR A 49 -11.72 -0.24 -2.87
C THR A 49 -10.73 -1.36 -3.12
N PHE A 50 -10.65 -1.85 -4.36
CA PHE A 50 -9.91 -3.08 -4.68
C PHE A 50 -8.53 -2.81 -5.29
N TYR A 51 -8.37 -1.70 -6.02
CA TYR A 51 -7.10 -1.41 -6.69
C TYR A 51 -6.19 -0.52 -5.83
N TYR A 52 -6.67 0.63 -5.36
CA TYR A 52 -5.90 1.64 -4.64
C TYR A 52 -6.18 1.69 -3.13
N GLY A 53 -7.03 0.79 -2.62
CA GLY A 53 -7.54 0.84 -1.25
C GLY A 53 -6.46 0.69 -0.18
N SER A 54 -5.44 -0.13 -0.43
CA SER A 54 -4.30 -0.26 0.47
C SER A 54 -3.49 1.03 0.58
N VAL A 55 -3.29 1.76 -0.53
CA VAL A 55 -2.56 3.02 -0.56
C VAL A 55 -3.29 4.08 0.26
N LEU A 56 -4.62 4.16 0.12
CA LEU A 56 -5.45 5.14 0.84
C LEU A 56 -5.62 4.76 2.31
N HIS A 57 -5.67 3.47 2.64
CA HIS A 57 -5.62 2.98 4.02
C HIS A 57 -4.29 3.34 4.70
N VAL A 58 -3.16 3.10 4.04
CA VAL A 58 -1.85 3.51 4.56
C VAL A 58 -1.79 5.03 4.71
N SER A 59 -2.31 5.79 3.74
CA SER A 59 -2.38 7.26 3.84
C SER A 59 -3.14 7.72 5.09
N ARG A 60 -4.17 6.98 5.52
CA ARG A 60 -4.90 7.23 6.77
C ARG A 60 -4.03 6.97 8.01
N GLU A 61 -3.23 5.91 8.03
CA GLU A 61 -2.30 5.62 9.15
C GLU A 61 -1.18 6.67 9.30
N TYR A 62 -0.85 7.38 8.22
CA TYR A 62 0.06 8.55 8.21
C TYR A 62 -0.67 9.87 8.50
N SER A 63 -1.99 9.85 8.68
CA SER A 63 -2.80 11.05 8.84
C SER A 63 -3.43 11.11 10.23
N PHE A 64 -2.82 11.89 11.12
CA PHE A 64 -3.42 12.18 12.42
C PHE A 64 -4.52 13.23 12.29
N TRP A 65 -5.66 12.93 12.93
CA TRP A 65 -6.77 13.85 13.11
C TRP A 65 -7.36 13.64 14.51
N ALA A 66 -7.65 14.75 15.18
CA ALA A 66 -8.38 14.79 16.44
C ALA A 66 -9.44 15.90 16.40
N SER A 67 -10.52 15.72 17.17
CA SER A 67 -11.53 16.77 17.36
C SER A 67 -11.01 17.95 18.18
N ASP A 68 -10.04 17.70 19.06
CA ASP A 68 -9.37 18.74 19.84
C ASP A 68 -8.49 19.61 18.94
N THR A 69 -8.84 20.90 18.85
CA THR A 69 -8.14 21.88 18.03
C THR A 69 -6.75 22.20 18.56
N GLY A 70 -6.50 22.02 19.86
CA GLY A 70 -5.17 22.18 20.46
C GLY A 70 -4.18 21.15 19.92
N LEU A 71 -4.60 19.87 19.84
CA LEU A 71 -3.79 18.80 19.24
C LEU A 71 -3.57 19.00 17.74
N MET A 72 -4.47 19.71 17.06
CA MET A 72 -4.42 19.95 15.61
C MET A 72 -3.86 21.33 15.23
N GLN A 73 -3.38 22.12 16.20
CA GLN A 73 -2.85 23.46 15.97
C GLN A 73 -1.71 23.45 14.93
N TYR A 74 -0.86 22.42 14.94
CA TYR A 74 0.22 22.25 13.99
C TYR A 74 -0.24 22.12 12.52
N VAL A 75 -1.49 21.70 12.28
CA VAL A 75 -2.11 21.66 10.94
C VAL A 75 -2.88 22.94 10.65
N LEU A 76 -3.64 23.42 11.63
CA LEU A 76 -4.54 24.58 11.49
C LEU A 76 -3.77 25.88 11.22
N CYS A 77 -2.58 26.04 11.80
CA CYS A 77 -1.74 27.22 11.58
C CYS A 77 -1.03 27.24 10.21
N GLN A 78 -1.10 26.15 9.42
CA GLN A 78 -0.47 26.10 8.10
C GLN A 78 -1.36 26.71 7.00
N LYS A 79 -0.79 26.98 5.83
CA LYS A 79 -1.53 27.44 4.65
C LYS A 79 -2.62 26.42 4.28
N LEU A 80 -3.85 26.92 4.10
CA LEU A 80 -5.05 26.11 3.88
C LEU A 80 -5.34 25.12 5.03
N GLY A 81 -5.00 25.47 6.28
CA GLY A 81 -5.12 24.61 7.46
C GLY A 81 -6.49 23.98 7.65
N MET A 82 -7.58 24.74 7.44
CA MET A 82 -8.95 24.21 7.51
C MET A 82 -9.25 23.15 6.44
N LEU A 83 -8.76 23.33 5.21
CA LEU A 83 -8.90 22.34 4.14
C LEU A 83 -8.19 21.05 4.52
N ARG A 84 -6.97 21.16 5.06
CA ARG A 84 -6.19 20.02 5.53
C ARG A 84 -6.90 19.31 6.68
N TYR A 85 -7.39 20.06 7.66
CA TYR A 85 -8.11 19.53 8.81
C TYR A 85 -9.34 18.71 8.40
N VAL A 86 -10.23 19.27 7.57
CA VAL A 86 -11.42 18.57 7.06
C VAL A 86 -11.03 17.39 6.18
N GLY A 87 -9.99 17.57 5.35
CA GLY A 87 -9.45 16.50 4.53
C GLY A 87 -8.97 15.29 5.34
N ARG A 88 -8.19 15.52 6.41
CA ARG A 88 -7.74 14.45 7.32
C ARG A 88 -8.88 13.80 8.08
N MET A 89 -9.91 14.56 8.46
CA MET A 89 -11.13 14.02 9.08
C MET A 89 -11.82 13.02 8.15
N LEU A 90 -12.08 13.43 6.90
CA LEU A 90 -12.73 12.58 5.90
C LEU A 90 -11.86 11.38 5.51
N LEU A 91 -10.54 11.54 5.52
CA LEU A 91 -9.59 10.47 5.25
C LEU A 91 -9.68 9.34 6.29
N GLN A 92 -10.14 9.60 7.52
CA GLN A 92 -10.33 8.56 8.54
C GLN A 92 -11.28 7.43 8.11
N LEU A 93 -12.21 7.71 7.18
CA LEU A 93 -13.11 6.69 6.60
C LEU A 93 -12.35 5.55 5.91
N TYR A 94 -11.10 5.77 5.49
CA TYR A 94 -10.24 4.75 4.89
C TYR A 94 -9.69 3.71 5.88
N GLN A 95 -10.07 3.77 7.17
CA GLN A 95 -10.01 2.57 8.02
C GLN A 95 -10.67 1.37 7.34
N TYR A 96 -11.78 1.62 6.65
CA TYR A 96 -12.43 0.66 5.79
C TYR A 96 -12.32 1.15 4.33
N PRO A 97 -11.45 0.54 3.49
CA PRO A 97 -11.22 1.03 2.13
C PRO A 97 -12.50 1.19 1.30
N TRP A 98 -13.49 0.32 1.49
CA TRP A 98 -14.78 0.41 0.79
C TRP A 98 -15.61 1.64 1.20
N LEU A 99 -15.52 2.07 2.47
CA LEU A 99 -16.27 3.21 3.02
C LEU A 99 -15.63 4.53 2.59
N GLY A 100 -14.31 4.65 2.75
CA GLY A 100 -13.56 5.81 2.27
C GLY A 100 -13.70 6.00 0.76
N SER A 101 -13.64 4.90 0.00
CA SER A 101 -13.84 4.93 -1.45
C SER A 101 -15.27 5.30 -1.84
N LEU A 102 -16.26 4.90 -1.04
CA LEU A 102 -17.66 5.29 -1.28
C LEU A 102 -17.79 6.81 -1.14
N ALA A 103 -17.30 7.38 -0.05
CA ALA A 103 -17.31 8.83 0.16
C ALA A 103 -16.59 9.57 -0.97
N LEU A 104 -15.37 9.16 -1.34
CA LEU A 104 -14.62 9.77 -2.44
C LEU A 104 -15.35 9.64 -3.79
N SER A 105 -15.90 8.47 -4.12
CA SER A 105 -16.61 8.25 -5.38
C SER A 105 -17.88 9.08 -5.50
N LEU A 106 -18.61 9.28 -4.39
CA LEU A 106 -19.78 10.15 -4.35
C LEU A 106 -19.38 11.62 -4.53
N MET A 107 -18.29 12.06 -3.91
CA MET A 107 -17.77 13.42 -4.09
C MET A 107 -17.33 13.66 -5.53
N LEU A 108 -16.54 12.76 -6.11
CA LEU A 108 -16.08 12.86 -7.50
C LEU A 108 -17.24 12.75 -8.49
N GLY A 109 -18.24 11.89 -8.22
CA GLY A 109 -19.47 11.79 -9.01
C GLY A 109 -20.29 13.09 -8.97
N ALA A 110 -20.43 13.69 -7.80
CA ALA A 110 -21.11 14.97 -7.63
C ALA A 110 -20.34 16.11 -8.34
N ILE A 111 -19.00 16.13 -8.25
CA ILE A 111 -18.15 17.06 -9.01
C ILE A 111 -18.42 16.91 -10.50
N THR A 112 -18.34 15.69 -11.05
CA THR A 112 -18.60 15.41 -12.47
C THR A 112 -19.99 15.88 -12.91
N TRP A 113 -21.02 15.62 -12.09
CA TRP A 113 -22.39 16.04 -12.37
C TRP A 113 -22.54 17.58 -12.35
N LEU A 114 -22.01 18.25 -11.31
CA LEU A 114 -22.10 19.70 -11.18
C LEU A 114 -21.27 20.42 -12.25
N THR A 115 -20.11 19.89 -12.64
CA THR A 115 -19.33 20.42 -13.77
C THR A 115 -20.17 20.42 -15.05
N GLY A 116 -20.85 19.31 -15.36
CA GLY A 116 -21.74 19.22 -16.52
C GLY A 116 -22.89 20.23 -16.48
N TYR A 117 -23.47 20.45 -15.29
CA TYR A 117 -24.54 21.43 -15.07
C TYR A 117 -24.06 22.88 -15.21
N CYS A 118 -22.99 23.26 -14.51
CA CYS A 118 -22.45 24.62 -14.49
C CYS A 118 -21.92 25.05 -15.87
N MET A 119 -21.22 24.15 -16.57
CA MET A 119 -20.67 24.44 -17.90
C MET A 119 -21.68 24.33 -19.04
N ARG A 120 -22.91 23.84 -18.78
CA ARG A 120 -23.98 23.69 -19.77
C ARG A 120 -23.55 22.94 -21.02
N LEU A 121 -22.83 21.84 -20.84
CA LEU A 121 -22.22 21.10 -21.94
C LEU A 121 -23.29 20.52 -22.87
N THR A 122 -23.11 20.77 -24.17
CA THR A 122 -23.92 20.12 -25.21
C THR A 122 -23.59 18.62 -25.29
N PRO A 123 -24.47 17.76 -25.83
CA PRO A 123 -24.26 16.31 -25.84
C PRO A 123 -22.94 15.84 -26.44
N ARG A 124 -22.36 16.60 -27.39
CA ARG A 124 -21.03 16.32 -27.98
C ARG A 124 -19.87 16.54 -27.00
N TRP A 125 -19.98 17.55 -26.13
CA TRP A 125 -18.92 17.94 -25.19
C TRP A 125 -19.09 17.36 -23.79
N ARG A 126 -20.12 16.54 -23.55
CA ARG A 126 -20.35 15.92 -22.24
C ARG A 126 -19.21 15.07 -21.67
N PRO A 127 -18.34 14.41 -22.47
CA PRO A 127 -17.16 13.76 -21.91
C PRO A 127 -16.26 14.68 -21.06
N VAL A 128 -16.27 16.00 -21.34
CA VAL A 128 -15.49 17.01 -20.59
C VAL A 128 -15.85 17.05 -19.10
N GLN A 129 -17.10 16.73 -18.73
CA GLN A 129 -17.53 16.76 -17.34
C GLN A 129 -16.77 15.77 -16.44
N TYR A 130 -16.19 14.71 -17.01
CA TYR A 130 -15.41 13.71 -16.27
C TYR A 130 -13.96 14.13 -16.03
N ILE A 131 -13.46 15.14 -16.76
CA ILE A 131 -12.05 15.56 -16.71
C ILE A 131 -11.59 15.94 -15.30
N PRO A 132 -12.32 16.75 -14.50
CA PRO A 132 -11.85 17.12 -13.16
C PRO A 132 -11.63 15.90 -12.24
N ALA A 133 -12.57 14.95 -12.25
CA ALA A 133 -12.47 13.73 -11.45
C ALA A 133 -11.34 12.81 -11.94
N LEU A 134 -11.20 12.65 -13.26
CA LEU A 134 -10.13 11.84 -13.86
C LEU A 134 -8.74 12.46 -13.64
N ALA A 135 -8.62 13.79 -13.73
CA ALA A 135 -7.39 14.51 -13.45
C ALA A 135 -6.96 14.35 -11.99
N PHE A 136 -7.91 14.40 -11.06
CA PHE A 136 -7.65 14.12 -9.65
C PHE A 136 -7.14 12.68 -9.44
N LEU A 137 -7.79 11.67 -10.03
CA LEU A 137 -7.35 10.28 -9.93
C LEU A 137 -5.97 10.06 -10.56
N ALA A 138 -5.69 10.72 -11.68
CA ALA A 138 -4.39 10.70 -12.33
C ALA A 138 -3.31 11.32 -11.43
N ALA A 139 -3.58 12.45 -10.78
CA ALA A 139 -2.67 13.10 -9.85
C ALA A 139 -2.36 12.22 -8.61
N VAL A 140 -3.40 11.61 -8.01
CA VAL A 140 -3.25 10.68 -6.89
C VAL A 140 -2.40 9.46 -7.28
N THR A 141 -2.66 8.90 -8.46
CA THR A 141 -1.89 7.75 -8.98
C THR A 141 -0.45 8.15 -9.33
N HIS A 142 -0.26 9.38 -9.82
CA HIS A 142 1.06 9.92 -10.13
C HIS A 142 1.88 10.24 -8.88
N GLN A 143 1.29 10.59 -7.75
CA GLN A 143 2.05 10.80 -6.51
C GLN A 143 2.53 9.47 -5.92
N GLY A 144 1.69 8.43 -5.95
CA GLY A 144 2.08 7.10 -5.46
C GLY A 144 2.38 7.11 -3.95
N LEU A 145 3.62 6.80 -3.55
CA LEU A 145 4.03 6.83 -2.13
C LEU A 145 4.15 8.26 -1.57
N ASP A 146 4.50 9.24 -2.41
CA ASP A 146 4.65 10.64 -1.97
C ASP A 146 3.35 11.23 -1.42
N ILE A 147 2.19 10.64 -1.76
CA ILE A 147 0.87 11.12 -1.34
C ILE A 147 0.70 11.16 0.19
N PHE A 148 1.45 10.34 0.91
CA PHE A 148 1.42 10.29 2.38
C PHE A 148 2.80 10.46 3.02
N PHE A 149 3.88 10.35 2.25
CA PHE A 149 5.23 10.46 2.78
C PHE A 149 5.70 11.92 2.90
N GLU A 150 5.51 12.72 1.84
CA GLU A 150 5.89 14.15 1.81
C GLU A 150 4.67 15.07 1.61
N ALA A 151 3.69 14.59 0.86
CA ALA A 151 2.48 15.35 0.62
C ALA A 151 1.60 15.34 1.86
N GLU A 152 0.93 16.47 2.08
CA GLU A 152 -0.08 16.59 3.10
C GLU A 152 -1.28 15.68 2.77
N THR A 153 -1.44 14.62 3.56
CA THR A 153 -2.50 13.61 3.42
C THR A 153 -3.91 14.21 3.40
N GLY A 154 -4.11 15.36 4.06
CA GLY A 154 -5.39 16.09 4.02
C GLY A 154 -5.84 16.45 2.61
N TYR A 155 -4.93 16.61 1.63
CA TYR A 155 -5.32 16.94 0.26
C TYR A 155 -6.10 15.83 -0.46
N ILE A 156 -5.95 14.57 -0.05
CA ILE A 156 -6.62 13.41 -0.66
C ILE A 156 -8.14 13.58 -0.64
N MET A 157 -8.71 14.00 0.49
CA MET A 157 -10.15 14.23 0.63
C MET A 157 -10.51 15.72 0.65
N GLY A 158 -9.58 16.59 1.06
CA GLY A 158 -9.79 18.03 1.16
C GLY A 158 -9.95 18.71 -0.20
N ILE A 159 -9.16 18.33 -1.21
CA ILE A 159 -9.27 18.92 -2.56
C ILE A 159 -10.62 18.57 -3.20
N PRO A 160 -11.06 17.29 -3.25
CA PRO A 160 -12.40 16.96 -3.73
C PRO A 160 -13.49 17.67 -2.92
N PHE A 161 -13.33 17.81 -1.60
CA PHE A 161 -14.34 18.48 -0.77
C PHE A 161 -14.51 19.95 -1.13
N VAL A 162 -13.41 20.70 -1.24
CA VAL A 162 -13.46 22.12 -1.59
C VAL A 162 -13.88 22.34 -3.04
N ALA A 163 -13.44 21.48 -3.97
CA ALA A 163 -13.89 21.53 -5.36
C ALA A 163 -15.41 21.30 -5.45
N LEU A 164 -15.95 20.36 -4.68
CA LEU A 164 -17.39 20.11 -4.60
C LEU A 164 -18.15 21.32 -4.04
N LEU A 165 -17.66 21.94 -2.97
CA LEU A 165 -18.27 23.15 -2.40
C LEU A 165 -18.28 24.32 -3.40
N ALA A 166 -17.15 24.57 -4.07
CA ALA A 166 -17.04 25.62 -5.07
C ALA A 166 -18.02 25.40 -6.24
N LEU A 167 -18.12 24.15 -6.73
CA LEU A 167 -19.09 23.80 -7.77
C LEU A 167 -20.54 23.88 -7.29
N ALA A 168 -20.83 23.54 -6.03
CA ALA A 168 -22.16 23.67 -5.45
C ALA A 168 -22.59 25.14 -5.36
N ILE A 169 -21.69 26.04 -4.94
CA ILE A 169 -21.92 27.49 -4.92
C ILE A 169 -22.18 28.01 -6.35
N TRP A 170 -21.35 27.62 -7.32
CA TRP A 170 -21.56 28.02 -8.71
C TRP A 170 -22.89 27.47 -9.28
N ALA A 171 -23.25 26.22 -8.94
CA ALA A 171 -24.52 25.64 -9.32
C ALA A 171 -25.71 26.39 -8.71
N ALA A 172 -25.61 26.79 -7.44
CA ALA A 172 -26.62 27.59 -6.74
C ALA A 172 -26.79 28.97 -7.39
N MET A 173 -25.67 29.67 -7.69
CA MET A 173 -25.69 30.93 -8.43
C MET A 173 -26.32 30.77 -9.82
N THR A 174 -25.95 29.72 -10.56
CA THR A 174 -26.51 29.45 -11.90
C THR A 174 -28.01 29.18 -11.84
N ARG A 175 -28.46 28.46 -10.81
CA ARG A 175 -29.88 28.20 -10.56
C ARG A 175 -30.62 29.48 -10.18
N GLY A 176 -30.07 30.29 -9.29
CA GLY A 176 -30.68 31.55 -8.83
C GLY A 176 -30.79 32.59 -9.96
N LEU A 177 -29.69 32.82 -10.67
CA LEU A 177 -29.60 33.84 -11.72
C LEU A 177 -30.31 33.43 -13.02
N CYS A 178 -30.20 32.16 -13.43
CA CYS A 178 -30.76 31.72 -14.71
C CYS A 178 -32.05 30.90 -14.60
N ARG A 179 -32.53 30.62 -13.37
CA ARG A 179 -33.77 29.86 -13.07
C ARG A 179 -33.88 28.51 -13.78
N LYS A 180 -32.76 27.90 -14.18
CA LYS A 180 -32.76 26.64 -14.92
C LYS A 180 -32.93 25.45 -13.96
N PRO A 181 -33.74 24.43 -14.32
CA PRO A 181 -33.89 23.23 -13.51
C PRO A 181 -32.62 22.40 -13.54
N MET A 182 -32.29 21.80 -12.40
CA MET A 182 -31.12 20.93 -12.26
C MET A 182 -31.49 19.52 -12.76
N PRO A 183 -30.68 18.89 -13.62
CA PRO A 183 -30.96 17.55 -14.11
C PRO A 183 -30.79 16.52 -12.98
N ALA A 184 -31.69 15.53 -12.91
CA ALA A 184 -31.58 14.45 -11.94
C ALA A 184 -30.29 13.62 -12.17
N PRO A 185 -29.47 13.36 -11.13
CA PRO A 185 -28.16 12.72 -11.28
C PRO A 185 -28.25 11.26 -11.77
N LEU A 186 -29.35 10.57 -11.44
CA LEU A 186 -29.58 9.17 -11.81
C LEU A 186 -30.30 8.99 -13.15
N ARG A 187 -30.63 10.08 -13.85
CA ARG A 187 -31.40 10.02 -15.09
C ARG A 187 -30.55 10.45 -16.29
N ARG A 188 -30.70 9.75 -17.40
CA ARG A 188 -30.18 10.19 -18.70
C ARG A 188 -30.79 11.55 -19.05
N PRO A 189 -29.99 12.57 -19.35
CA PRO A 189 -30.55 13.88 -19.67
C PRO A 189 -31.34 13.83 -21.00
N GLN A 190 -32.41 14.62 -21.07
CA GLN A 190 -33.27 14.68 -22.26
C GLN A 190 -32.46 15.25 -23.45
N GLY A 191 -32.34 14.47 -24.54
CA GLY A 191 -31.59 14.85 -25.74
C GLY A 191 -30.35 14.00 -26.04
N GLU A 192 -29.95 13.09 -25.16
CA GLU A 192 -28.84 12.17 -25.41
C GLU A 192 -29.28 10.89 -26.13
N SER A 193 -28.53 10.51 -27.17
CA SER A 193 -28.71 9.19 -27.79
C SER A 193 -28.06 8.08 -26.95
N PRO A 194 -28.55 6.84 -27.00
CA PRO A 194 -27.91 5.70 -26.32
C PRO A 194 -26.43 5.52 -26.71
N GLY A 195 -26.07 5.83 -27.96
CA GLY A 195 -24.69 5.77 -28.46
C GLY A 195 -23.79 6.84 -27.83
N GLN A 196 -24.29 8.05 -27.61
CA GLN A 196 -23.54 9.11 -26.92
C GLN A 196 -23.30 8.78 -25.44
N ASN A 197 -24.28 8.22 -24.75
CA ASN A 197 -24.11 7.74 -23.38
C ASN A 197 -23.10 6.59 -23.31
N LEU A 198 -23.12 5.68 -24.28
CA LEU A 198 -22.12 4.60 -24.37
C LEU A 198 -20.72 5.16 -24.64
N ALA A 199 -20.58 6.13 -25.54
CA ALA A 199 -19.29 6.77 -25.83
C ALA A 199 -18.70 7.49 -24.60
N GLN A 200 -19.53 8.17 -23.80
CA GLN A 200 -19.10 8.78 -22.54
C GLN A 200 -18.64 7.75 -21.52
N LEU A 201 -19.39 6.66 -21.36
CA LEU A 201 -18.99 5.58 -20.46
C LEU A 201 -17.67 4.96 -20.94
N ALA A 202 -17.54 4.69 -22.24
CA ALA A 202 -16.32 4.16 -22.82
C ALA A 202 -15.13 5.10 -22.58
N PHE A 203 -15.29 6.41 -22.81
CA PHE A 203 -14.27 7.41 -22.49
C PHE A 203 -13.84 7.36 -21.02
N ALA A 204 -14.80 7.38 -20.10
CA ALA A 204 -14.49 7.39 -18.67
C ALA A 204 -13.80 6.10 -18.21
N LEU A 205 -14.27 4.93 -18.66
CA LEU A 205 -13.67 3.64 -18.32
C LEU A 205 -12.29 3.46 -18.96
N LEU A 206 -12.09 3.87 -20.21
CA LEU A 206 -10.79 3.85 -20.87
C LEU A 206 -9.79 4.79 -20.17
N ALA A 207 -10.23 5.95 -19.69
CA ALA A 207 -9.38 6.86 -18.93
C ALA A 207 -8.98 6.26 -17.57
N ILE A 208 -9.91 5.63 -16.84
CA ILE A 208 -9.58 4.92 -15.59
C ILE A 208 -8.60 3.76 -15.88
N ALA A 209 -8.85 2.98 -16.93
CA ALA A 209 -7.94 1.91 -17.34
C ALA A 209 -6.55 2.43 -17.73
N ALA A 210 -6.47 3.58 -18.41
CA ALA A 210 -5.21 4.24 -18.74
C ALA A 210 -4.45 4.72 -17.49
N ILE A 211 -5.15 5.28 -16.50
CA ILE A 211 -4.57 5.67 -15.20
C ILE A 211 -4.03 4.44 -14.47
N MET A 212 -4.79 3.34 -14.43
CA MET A 212 -4.34 2.07 -13.85
C MET A 212 -3.12 1.52 -14.59
N GLY A 213 -3.16 1.51 -15.93
CA GLY A 213 -2.06 1.08 -16.78
C GLY A 213 -0.79 1.91 -16.59
N TYR A 214 -0.93 3.24 -16.47
CA TYR A 214 0.18 4.13 -16.12
C TYR A 214 0.80 3.76 -14.77
N GLY A 215 -0.04 3.55 -13.74
CA GLY A 215 0.44 3.12 -12.43
C GLY A 215 1.18 1.80 -12.46
N GLN A 216 0.66 0.79 -13.17
CA GLN A 216 1.32 -0.52 -13.33
C GLN A 216 2.62 -0.43 -14.12
N TRP A 217 2.67 0.42 -15.16
CA TRP A 217 3.85 0.53 -16.01
C TRP A 217 4.97 1.34 -15.36
N LYS A 218 4.65 2.49 -14.76
CA LYS A 218 5.67 3.38 -14.17
C LYS A 218 6.00 3.07 -12.73
N ARG A 219 5.02 2.63 -11.92
CA ARG A 219 5.16 2.51 -10.46
C ARG A 219 4.43 1.28 -9.90
N PRO A 220 4.73 0.06 -10.38
CA PRO A 220 4.07 -1.15 -9.92
C PRO A 220 4.27 -1.42 -8.42
N TYR A 221 5.39 -0.97 -7.85
CA TYR A 221 5.77 -1.18 -6.45
C TYR A 221 4.88 -0.47 -5.43
N VAL A 222 4.23 0.65 -5.78
CA VAL A 222 3.44 1.46 -4.83
C VAL A 222 2.35 0.61 -4.19
N ARG A 223 1.61 -0.14 -5.01
CA ARG A 223 0.50 -0.97 -4.53
C ARG A 223 1.00 -2.13 -3.68
N VAL A 224 2.09 -2.77 -4.11
CA VAL A 224 2.69 -3.93 -3.42
C VAL A 224 3.15 -3.51 -2.02
N ILE A 225 3.94 -2.44 -1.92
CA ILE A 225 4.42 -1.92 -0.63
C ILE A 225 3.24 -1.56 0.28
N CYS A 226 2.25 -0.80 -0.20
CA CYS A 226 1.11 -0.42 0.63
C CYS A 226 0.22 -1.61 1.00
N GLN A 227 0.14 -2.65 0.16
CA GLN A 227 -0.56 -3.90 0.50
C GLN A 227 0.16 -4.59 1.66
N GLU A 228 1.48 -4.72 1.61
CA GLU A 228 2.27 -5.34 2.66
C GLU A 228 2.20 -4.54 3.97
N MET A 229 2.29 -3.20 3.91
CA MET A 229 2.06 -2.32 5.06
C MET A 229 0.67 -2.52 5.68
N SER A 230 -0.38 -2.58 4.84
CA SER A 230 -1.75 -2.80 5.32
C SER A 230 -1.93 -4.20 5.95
N MET A 231 -1.26 -5.22 5.40
CA MET A 231 -1.23 -6.57 5.97
C MET A 231 -0.45 -6.61 7.28
N GLN A 232 0.64 -5.85 7.40
CA GLN A 232 1.43 -5.73 8.62
C GLN A 232 0.59 -5.16 9.77
N TYR A 233 -0.22 -4.13 9.52
CA TYR A 233 -1.14 -3.60 10.54
C TYR A 233 -2.18 -4.63 11.01
N LYS A 234 -2.53 -5.58 10.14
CA LYS A 234 -3.43 -6.70 10.44
C LYS A 234 -2.71 -7.96 10.93
N GLN A 235 -1.37 -7.92 11.03
CA GLN A 235 -0.50 -9.07 11.32
C GLN A 235 -0.70 -10.27 10.38
N ASP A 236 -1.08 -10.03 9.11
CA ASP A 236 -1.18 -11.08 8.09
C ASP A 236 0.19 -11.37 7.45
N TRP A 237 1.08 -11.99 8.23
CA TRP A 237 2.45 -12.31 7.82
C TRP A 237 2.49 -13.28 6.64
N ALA A 238 1.62 -14.29 6.63
CA ALA A 238 1.52 -15.23 5.52
C ALA A 238 1.07 -14.54 4.22
N GLY A 239 0.16 -13.55 4.31
CA GLY A 239 -0.26 -12.69 3.21
C GLY A 239 0.90 -11.91 2.60
N ILE A 240 1.70 -11.23 3.43
CA ILE A 240 2.90 -10.51 2.98
C ILE A 240 3.83 -11.45 2.20
N GLY A 241 4.11 -12.64 2.75
CA GLY A 241 4.94 -13.64 2.09
C GLY A 241 4.42 -14.07 0.71
N ARG A 242 3.10 -14.22 0.54
CA ARG A 242 2.48 -14.53 -0.76
C ARG A 242 2.58 -13.37 -1.75
N VAL A 243 2.28 -12.14 -1.31
CA VAL A 243 2.32 -10.95 -2.17
C VAL A 243 3.73 -10.67 -2.65
N ALA A 244 4.72 -10.71 -1.75
CA ALA A 244 6.12 -10.49 -2.09
C ALA A 244 6.60 -11.47 -3.17
N ARG A 245 6.30 -12.77 -3.01
CA ARG A 245 6.70 -13.80 -3.99
C ARG A 245 5.96 -13.70 -5.32
N ALA A 246 4.68 -13.33 -5.31
CA ALA A 246 3.94 -13.07 -6.55
C ALA A 246 4.53 -11.90 -7.35
N HIS A 247 5.23 -10.99 -6.66
CA HIS A 247 5.90 -9.84 -7.25
C HIS A 247 7.43 -9.92 -7.15
N ALA A 248 8.01 -11.12 -7.09
CA ALA A 248 9.45 -11.34 -6.88
C ALA A 248 10.37 -10.64 -7.92
N ILE A 249 9.85 -10.34 -9.11
CA ILE A 249 10.54 -9.57 -10.15
C ILE A 249 10.69 -8.10 -9.75
N GLN A 250 9.88 -7.56 -8.85
CA GLN A 250 10.05 -6.22 -8.31
C GLN A 250 11.09 -6.26 -7.18
N SER A 251 11.98 -5.28 -7.15
CA SER A 251 13.03 -5.21 -6.14
C SER A 251 13.04 -3.83 -5.53
N ASN A 252 12.59 -3.70 -4.29
CA ASN A 252 12.59 -2.44 -3.57
C ASN A 252 12.75 -2.70 -2.07
N ARG A 253 13.40 -1.77 -1.37
CA ARG A 253 13.79 -1.96 0.04
C ARG A 253 12.60 -2.18 0.97
N PRO A 254 11.50 -1.38 0.89
CA PRO A 254 10.35 -1.60 1.77
C PRO A 254 9.74 -2.99 1.60
N MET A 255 9.56 -3.45 0.35
CA MET A 255 9.01 -4.79 0.10
C MET A 255 9.88 -5.90 0.68
N ALA A 256 11.20 -5.81 0.48
CA ALA A 256 12.11 -6.79 1.08
C ALA A 256 12.11 -6.75 2.61
N ALA A 257 11.97 -5.56 3.21
CA ALA A 257 11.90 -5.41 4.66
C ALA A 257 10.62 -6.05 5.24
N TYR A 258 9.45 -5.75 4.65
CA TYR A 258 8.20 -6.39 5.05
C TYR A 258 8.20 -7.89 4.80
N TYR A 259 8.78 -8.34 3.69
CA TYR A 259 8.96 -9.77 3.43
C TYR A 259 9.83 -10.45 4.48
N ALA A 260 10.98 -9.86 4.84
CA ALA A 260 11.84 -10.43 5.88
C ALA A 260 11.15 -10.45 7.25
N MET A 261 10.46 -9.37 7.64
CA MET A 261 9.65 -9.35 8.86
C MET A 261 8.61 -10.47 8.85
N ALA A 262 7.91 -10.69 7.73
CA ALA A 262 6.95 -11.78 7.60
C ALA A 262 7.60 -13.16 7.69
N LEU A 263 8.81 -13.35 7.14
CA LEU A 263 9.55 -14.60 7.25
C LEU A 263 10.05 -14.86 8.67
N VAL A 264 10.48 -13.83 9.40
CA VAL A 264 10.79 -13.90 10.84
C VAL A 264 9.56 -14.39 11.60
N HIS A 265 8.41 -13.76 11.37
CA HIS A 265 7.17 -14.14 12.06
C HIS A 265 6.63 -15.52 11.67
N THR A 266 7.00 -16.04 10.50
CA THR A 266 6.56 -17.37 10.04
C THR A 266 7.61 -18.47 10.26
N GLY A 267 8.80 -18.12 10.77
CA GLY A 267 9.92 -19.05 10.94
C GLY A 267 10.56 -19.51 9.62
N GLN A 268 10.32 -18.81 8.52
CA GLN A 268 10.71 -19.24 7.16
C GLN A 268 11.92 -18.49 6.59
N ILE A 269 12.58 -17.65 7.39
CA ILE A 269 13.68 -16.79 6.91
C ILE A 269 14.88 -17.59 6.38
N ALA A 270 15.24 -18.69 7.02
CA ALA A 270 16.35 -19.55 6.62
C ALA A 270 16.02 -20.50 5.45
N GLU A 271 14.81 -20.38 4.89
CA GLU A 271 14.35 -21.17 3.75
C GLU A 271 14.03 -20.30 2.53
N ARG A 272 13.40 -19.14 2.75
CA ARG A 272 12.69 -18.40 1.69
C ARG A 272 13.17 -16.97 1.47
N MET A 273 14.19 -16.51 2.21
CA MET A 273 14.66 -15.11 2.12
C MET A 273 15.01 -14.69 0.68
N TYR A 274 15.53 -15.63 -0.12
CA TYR A 274 15.98 -15.35 -1.49
C TYR A 274 14.95 -15.67 -2.58
N ASP A 275 13.70 -15.95 -2.21
CA ASP A 275 12.60 -16.14 -3.18
C ASP A 275 12.24 -14.84 -3.93
N ILE A 276 12.73 -13.69 -3.45
CA ILE A 276 12.55 -12.36 -4.07
C ILE A 276 13.89 -11.75 -4.46
N ARG A 277 13.85 -10.74 -5.32
CA ARG A 277 15.00 -9.90 -5.64
C ARG A 277 15.39 -8.99 -4.46
N LEU A 278 16.69 -8.81 -4.24
CA LEU A 278 17.28 -8.02 -3.14
C LEU A 278 18.36 -7.02 -3.62
N ASP A 279 18.32 -6.64 -4.90
CA ASP A 279 19.24 -5.70 -5.57
C ASP A 279 18.73 -4.24 -5.64
N TYR A 280 17.53 -3.98 -5.13
CA TYR A 280 16.85 -2.70 -4.89
C TYR A 280 16.89 -1.65 -6.01
N ASP A 281 15.77 -1.53 -6.71
CA ASP A 281 15.51 -0.48 -7.67
C ASP A 281 15.20 0.86 -6.96
N SER A 282 15.55 1.99 -7.60
CA SER A 282 15.26 3.33 -7.08
C SER A 282 13.75 3.58 -6.98
N LEU A 283 13.32 4.19 -5.89
CA LEU A 283 11.93 4.59 -5.68
C LEU A 283 11.69 6.03 -6.16
N TYR A 284 10.50 6.29 -6.71
CA TYR A 284 9.99 7.66 -6.76
C TYR A 284 9.43 7.98 -5.38
N LEU A 285 10.30 8.50 -4.55
CA LEU A 285 10.02 8.93 -3.19
C LEU A 285 10.93 10.12 -2.91
N HIS A 286 10.35 11.25 -2.55
CA HIS A 286 11.12 12.43 -2.16
C HIS A 286 11.20 12.48 -0.64
N GLY A 287 12.31 12.98 -0.11
CA GLY A 287 12.49 13.32 1.29
C GLY A 287 12.39 14.83 1.48
N TYR A 288 12.33 15.24 2.74
CA TYR A 288 12.44 16.64 3.15
C TYR A 288 13.59 17.35 2.43
N GLY A 289 13.27 18.46 1.74
CA GLY A 289 14.23 19.22 0.92
C GLY A 289 14.33 18.76 -0.54
N GLY A 290 13.46 17.85 -0.99
CA GLY A 290 13.36 17.42 -2.39
C GLY A 290 14.39 16.37 -2.82
N GLN A 291 15.18 15.84 -1.88
CA GLN A 291 16.17 14.80 -2.15
C GLN A 291 15.48 13.44 -2.32
N THR A 292 16.01 12.57 -3.17
CA THR A 292 15.43 11.22 -3.35
C THR A 292 15.63 10.37 -2.09
N ASN A 293 14.58 9.71 -1.60
CA ASN A 293 14.61 8.84 -0.43
C ASN A 293 14.61 7.36 -0.84
N ASN A 294 15.35 6.53 -0.11
CA ASN A 294 15.49 5.09 -0.39
C ASN A 294 14.36 4.23 0.23
N GLY A 295 13.38 4.86 0.89
CA GLY A 295 12.21 4.22 1.49
C GLY A 295 12.44 3.66 2.90
N VAL A 296 13.61 3.87 3.52
CA VAL A 296 13.90 3.37 4.89
C VAL A 296 12.86 3.82 5.92
N PRO A 297 12.41 5.09 5.96
CA PRO A 297 11.46 5.52 6.99
C PRO A 297 10.07 4.86 6.90
N LEU A 298 9.75 4.23 5.76
CA LEU A 298 8.50 3.48 5.55
C LEU A 298 8.42 2.18 6.33
N TYR A 299 9.55 1.62 6.80
CA TYR A 299 9.58 0.34 7.50
C TYR A 299 10.50 0.32 8.72
N GLU A 300 11.39 1.29 8.90
CA GLU A 300 12.39 1.28 9.97
C GLU A 300 11.77 1.19 11.39
N PRO A 301 10.76 2.00 11.78
CA PRO A 301 10.15 1.87 13.10
C PRO A 301 9.59 0.46 13.36
N GLU A 302 8.82 -0.08 12.42
CA GLU A 302 8.28 -1.44 12.51
C GLU A 302 9.39 -2.50 12.48
N GLY A 303 10.41 -2.31 11.66
CA GLY A 303 11.56 -3.20 11.56
C GLY A 303 12.32 -3.29 12.88
N ASN A 304 12.57 -2.15 13.52
CA ASN A 304 13.19 -2.09 14.84
C ASN A 304 12.29 -2.76 15.89
N PHE A 305 10.99 -2.44 15.90
CA PHE A 305 10.04 -3.06 16.81
C PHE A 305 10.02 -4.59 16.69
N HIS A 306 9.85 -5.11 15.47
CA HIS A 306 9.77 -6.55 15.20
C HIS A 306 11.10 -7.29 15.32
N ALA A 307 12.21 -6.56 15.37
CA ALA A 307 13.54 -7.09 15.68
C ALA A 307 13.89 -7.03 17.17
N GLY A 308 12.98 -6.58 18.04
CA GLY A 308 13.20 -6.46 19.48
C GLY A 308 13.97 -5.20 19.92
N PHE A 309 14.21 -4.26 19.02
CA PHE A 309 14.84 -2.97 19.33
C PHE A 309 13.82 -1.94 19.77
N ILE A 310 13.39 -2.04 21.03
CA ILE A 310 12.36 -1.18 21.59
C ILE A 310 12.83 0.29 21.64
N GLU A 311 14.04 0.55 22.13
CA GLU A 311 14.60 1.91 22.26
C GLU A 311 14.87 2.54 20.88
N PRO A 312 15.55 1.88 19.91
CA PRO A 312 15.65 2.40 18.55
C PRO A 312 14.29 2.63 17.89
N CYS A 313 13.29 1.75 18.11
CA CYS A 313 11.94 1.99 17.62
C CYS A 313 11.34 3.27 18.21
N MET A 314 11.45 3.48 19.52
CA MET A 314 10.97 4.71 20.17
C MET A 314 11.68 5.94 19.61
N ARG A 315 13.01 5.89 19.45
CA ARG A 315 13.81 6.95 18.85
C ARG A 315 13.33 7.28 17.43
N SER A 316 13.23 6.29 16.54
CA SER A 316 12.75 6.48 15.16
C SER A 316 11.33 7.05 15.13
N CYS A 317 10.45 6.61 16.04
CA CYS A 317 9.09 7.17 16.14
C CYS A 317 9.11 8.65 16.55
N MET A 318 9.92 9.01 17.54
CA MET A 318 10.04 10.39 18.00
C MET A 318 10.66 11.30 16.94
N GLU A 319 11.72 10.86 16.26
CA GLU A 319 12.34 11.58 15.14
C GLU A 319 11.33 11.84 14.02
N GLN A 320 10.61 10.80 13.56
CA GLN A 320 9.58 10.96 12.53
C GLN A 320 8.43 11.87 12.99
N MET A 321 8.02 11.78 14.26
CA MET A 321 6.95 12.62 14.81
C MET A 321 7.35 14.10 14.88
N VAL A 322 8.63 14.40 15.16
CA VAL A 322 9.15 15.78 15.11
C VAL A 322 9.15 16.32 13.69
N MET A 323 9.50 15.49 12.70
CA MET A 323 9.57 15.91 11.29
C MET A 323 8.19 16.09 10.64
N THR A 324 7.29 15.13 10.85
CA THR A 324 6.01 15.01 10.11
C THR A 324 4.76 15.28 10.97
N GLY A 325 4.93 15.44 12.28
CA GLY A 325 3.85 15.49 13.25
C GLY A 325 3.41 14.10 13.72
N PRO A 326 2.47 14.02 14.68
CA PRO A 326 1.94 12.73 15.15
C PRO A 326 1.22 11.99 14.03
N THR A 327 1.25 10.65 14.10
CA THR A 327 0.47 9.75 13.24
C THR A 327 -0.06 8.58 14.08
N PRO A 328 -1.23 8.00 13.73
CA PRO A 328 -1.73 6.79 14.40
C PRO A 328 -0.70 5.66 14.40
N ARG A 329 -0.01 5.44 13.28
CA ARG A 329 1.07 4.46 13.13
C ARG A 329 2.14 4.59 14.23
N LEU A 330 2.72 5.78 14.38
CA LEU A 330 3.82 6.02 15.32
C LEU A 330 3.34 5.96 16.78
N LEU A 331 2.17 6.52 17.08
CA LEU A 331 1.59 6.48 18.42
C LEU A 331 1.28 5.04 18.87
N LYS A 332 0.80 4.18 17.96
CA LYS A 332 0.56 2.76 18.24
C LYS A 332 1.86 2.05 18.61
N LEU A 333 2.95 2.29 17.86
CA LEU A 333 4.27 1.73 18.19
C LEU A 333 4.78 2.24 19.54
N LEU A 334 4.67 3.54 19.81
CA LEU A 334 5.07 4.13 21.10
C LEU A 334 4.28 3.54 22.29
N VAL A 335 2.97 3.31 22.14
CA VAL A 335 2.17 2.59 23.16
C VAL A 335 2.76 1.20 23.41
N LYS A 336 3.03 0.44 22.35
CA LYS A 336 3.56 -0.93 22.48
C LYS A 336 4.93 -0.94 23.15
N CYS A 337 5.84 -0.06 22.73
CA CYS A 337 7.18 0.06 23.31
C CYS A 337 7.11 0.47 24.79
N SER A 338 6.33 1.49 25.14
CA SER A 338 6.19 1.93 26.53
C SER A 338 5.58 0.82 27.42
N LEU A 339 4.64 0.03 26.92
CA LEU A 339 4.12 -1.13 27.67
C LEU A 339 5.20 -2.21 27.88
N MET A 340 6.01 -2.50 26.86
CA MET A 340 7.12 -3.46 26.96
C MET A 340 8.16 -3.07 28.02
N ARG A 341 8.40 -1.75 28.19
CA ARG A 341 9.31 -1.20 29.19
C ARG A 341 8.67 -0.91 30.55
N GLY A 342 7.37 -1.10 30.70
CA GLY A 342 6.64 -0.79 31.94
C GLY A 342 6.48 0.71 32.21
N GLU A 343 6.58 1.55 31.17
CA GLU A 343 6.36 2.99 31.24
C GLU A 343 4.85 3.32 31.17
N TRP A 344 4.10 2.90 32.19
CA TRP A 344 2.63 2.92 32.19
C TRP A 344 2.05 4.31 31.95
N MET A 345 2.64 5.33 32.57
CA MET A 345 2.19 6.72 32.43
C MET A 345 2.38 7.24 30.99
N LEU A 346 3.47 6.83 30.33
CA LEU A 346 3.75 7.23 28.97
C LEU A 346 2.82 6.50 27.99
N ALA A 347 2.64 5.19 28.17
CA ALA A 347 1.65 4.41 27.42
C ALA A 347 0.24 5.00 27.55
N ARG A 348 -0.17 5.37 28.78
CA ARG A 348 -1.46 6.02 29.06
C ARG A 348 -1.61 7.37 28.34
N LYS A 349 -0.54 8.17 28.28
CA LYS A 349 -0.54 9.45 27.53
C LYS A 349 -0.83 9.22 26.05
N TYR A 350 -0.12 8.29 25.41
CA TYR A 350 -0.31 8.01 23.98
C TYR A 350 -1.67 7.38 23.69
N LEU A 351 -2.17 6.50 24.58
CA LEU A 351 -3.52 5.93 24.47
C LEU A 351 -4.61 7.01 24.52
N ARG A 352 -4.50 8.00 25.41
CA ARG A 352 -5.42 9.15 25.46
C ARG A 352 -5.41 9.98 24.18
N ILE A 353 -4.25 10.18 23.57
CA ILE A 353 -4.16 10.87 22.27
C ILE A 353 -4.87 10.04 21.19
N LEU A 354 -4.59 8.73 21.12
CA LEU A 354 -5.24 7.82 20.17
C LEU A 354 -6.75 7.69 20.38
N GLN A 355 -7.24 7.84 21.61
CA GLN A 355 -8.68 7.82 21.91
C GLN A 355 -9.46 8.92 21.17
N SER A 356 -8.81 10.04 20.86
CA SER A 356 -9.41 11.14 20.08
C SER A 356 -9.45 10.86 18.56
N VAL A 357 -8.76 9.81 18.09
CA VAL A 357 -8.68 9.45 16.67
C VAL A 357 -9.83 8.50 16.31
N PRO A 358 -10.65 8.81 15.29
CA PRO A 358 -11.73 7.93 14.84
C PRO A 358 -11.23 6.53 14.49
N PHE A 359 -12.03 5.52 14.85
CA PHE A 359 -11.79 4.09 14.59
C PHE A 359 -10.63 3.44 15.38
N GLU A 360 -10.00 4.13 16.34
CA GLU A 360 -8.92 3.55 17.15
C GLU A 360 -9.38 2.91 18.47
N ALA A 361 -10.69 2.90 18.76
CA ALA A 361 -11.25 2.42 20.02
C ALA A 361 -10.87 0.95 20.35
N ALA A 362 -10.80 0.08 19.34
CA ALA A 362 -10.43 -1.33 19.54
C ALA A 362 -8.96 -1.48 19.98
N PHE A 363 -8.05 -0.72 19.36
CA PHE A 363 -6.64 -0.67 19.76
C PHE A 363 -6.50 -0.12 21.17
N VAL A 364 -7.14 1.02 21.45
CA VAL A 364 -7.09 1.69 22.76
C VAL A 364 -7.56 0.75 23.86
N LYS A 365 -8.75 0.13 23.69
CA LYS A 365 -9.31 -0.80 24.68
C LYS A 365 -8.41 -2.02 24.95
N LYS A 366 -7.78 -2.58 23.90
CA LYS A 366 -6.87 -3.73 24.05
C LYS A 366 -5.70 -3.37 24.96
N TYR A 367 -5.02 -2.26 24.68
CA TYR A 367 -3.77 -1.90 25.35
C TYR A 367 -3.98 -1.14 26.66
N GLU A 368 -5.12 -0.45 26.85
CA GLU A 368 -5.52 0.08 28.16
C GLU A 368 -5.69 -1.02 29.20
N ALA A 369 -6.23 -2.18 28.82
CA ALA A 369 -6.42 -3.32 29.72
C ALA A 369 -5.09 -3.95 30.22
N MET A 370 -3.96 -3.55 29.63
CA MET A 370 -2.61 -3.99 29.98
C MET A 370 -1.84 -2.98 30.84
N LEU A 371 -2.37 -1.76 31.02
CA LEU A 371 -1.75 -0.74 31.87
C LEU A 371 -1.64 -1.25 33.31
N ASP A 372 -0.48 -1.00 33.93
CA ASP A 372 -0.17 -1.40 35.30
C ASP A 372 -0.29 -2.92 35.56
N ALA A 373 -0.31 -3.73 34.50
CA ALA A 373 -0.54 -5.18 34.55
C ALA A 373 0.53 -5.95 33.74
N PRO A 374 1.78 -6.04 34.24
CA PRO A 374 2.89 -6.67 33.51
C PRO A 374 2.60 -8.12 33.13
N GLY A 375 1.88 -8.88 33.97
CA GLY A 375 1.47 -10.26 33.64
C GLY A 375 0.63 -10.35 32.37
N LYS A 376 -0.25 -9.35 32.11
CA LYS A 376 -1.06 -9.30 30.89
C LYS A 376 -0.24 -8.89 29.66
N VAL A 377 0.71 -7.97 29.81
CA VAL A 377 1.66 -7.63 28.74
C VAL A 377 2.43 -8.88 28.33
N ASN A 378 2.95 -9.64 29.31
CA ASN A 378 3.76 -10.84 29.05
C ASN A 378 2.95 -12.00 28.46
N ALA A 379 1.63 -12.01 28.70
CA ALA A 379 0.72 -13.02 28.16
C ALA A 379 0.20 -12.67 26.75
N ASP A 380 0.32 -11.42 26.30
CA ASP A 380 -0.02 -11.06 24.92
C ASP A 380 0.95 -11.71 23.95
N SER A 381 0.42 -12.40 22.94
CA SER A 381 1.22 -13.22 22.02
C SER A 381 2.22 -12.42 21.18
N GLU A 382 1.87 -11.17 20.82
CA GLU A 382 2.80 -10.30 20.08
C GLU A 382 3.96 -9.90 21.00
N MET A 383 3.64 -9.41 22.20
CA MET A 383 4.65 -8.96 23.16
C MET A 383 5.56 -10.10 23.66
N ALA A 384 4.98 -11.26 23.97
CA ALA A 384 5.72 -12.44 24.41
C ALA A 384 6.76 -12.89 23.36
N ARG A 385 6.37 -12.89 22.08
CA ARG A 385 7.28 -13.20 20.98
C ARG A 385 8.40 -12.17 20.87
N LEU A 386 8.08 -10.87 20.94
CA LEU A 386 9.08 -9.80 20.81
C LEU A 386 10.16 -9.88 21.88
N ARG A 387 9.84 -10.34 23.10
CA ARG A 387 10.83 -10.57 24.15
C ARG A 387 11.87 -11.62 23.78
N LEU A 388 11.51 -12.62 22.97
CA LEU A 388 12.45 -13.64 22.49
C LEU A 388 13.41 -13.09 21.44
N THR A 389 13.08 -11.94 20.85
CA THR A 389 13.92 -11.23 19.89
C THR A 389 14.60 -10.01 20.50
N GLU A 390 14.51 -9.75 21.81
CA GLU A 390 15.26 -8.65 22.41
C GLU A 390 16.75 -9.03 22.61
N PRO A 391 17.69 -8.08 22.41
CA PRO A 391 19.06 -8.26 22.81
C PRO A 391 19.21 -8.77 24.26
N ILE A 392 20.21 -9.64 24.50
CA ILE A 392 20.55 -10.08 25.85
C ILE A 392 21.36 -8.99 26.55
N HIS A 393 22.33 -8.41 25.84
CA HIS A 393 23.23 -7.42 26.39
C HIS A 393 22.68 -6.01 26.19
N ASP A 394 22.86 -5.20 27.22
CA ASP A 394 22.64 -3.76 27.15
C ASP A 394 23.81 -3.12 26.39
N CYS A 395 23.55 -2.70 25.16
CA CYS A 395 24.56 -2.19 24.23
C CYS A 395 23.97 -1.07 23.37
N PHE A 396 24.83 -0.16 22.93
CA PHE A 396 24.42 0.86 21.96
C PHE A 396 24.05 0.24 20.61
N GLU A 397 23.07 0.82 19.94
CA GLU A 397 22.55 0.38 18.63
C GLU A 397 23.65 0.18 17.58
N ASN A 398 24.69 1.02 17.60
CA ASN A 398 25.83 0.96 16.68
C ASN A 398 26.71 -0.29 16.82
N GLN A 399 26.56 -1.04 17.92
CA GLN A 399 27.25 -2.32 18.10
C GLN A 399 26.52 -3.46 17.37
N PHE A 400 25.26 -3.25 16.99
CA PHE A 400 24.48 -4.20 16.23
C PHE A 400 24.62 -3.96 14.73
N GLN A 401 24.72 -5.05 13.99
CA GLN A 401 24.87 -5.03 12.55
C GLN A 401 23.51 -4.95 11.86
N THR A 402 23.40 -4.00 10.95
CA THR A 402 22.25 -3.82 10.05
C THR A 402 22.27 -4.87 8.92
N PRO A 403 21.11 -5.20 8.34
CA PRO A 403 19.79 -4.56 8.52
C PRO A 403 18.91 -5.15 9.64
N PHE A 404 18.35 -4.28 10.47
CA PHE A 404 17.52 -4.68 11.61
C PHE A 404 16.21 -5.37 11.24
N PHE A 405 15.64 -5.11 10.06
CA PHE A 405 14.38 -5.75 9.64
C PHE A 405 14.47 -7.29 9.47
N MET A 406 15.68 -7.86 9.42
CA MET A 406 15.93 -9.31 9.42
C MET A 406 16.31 -9.85 10.80
N GLY A 407 16.42 -8.99 11.81
CA GLY A 407 16.98 -9.27 13.12
C GLY A 407 18.26 -8.46 13.40
N TYR A 408 18.70 -8.52 14.65
CA TYR A 408 19.90 -7.85 15.13
C TYR A 408 21.09 -8.79 15.18
N ASN A 409 22.28 -8.23 14.98
CA ASN A 409 23.52 -9.00 14.97
C ASN A 409 24.66 -8.26 15.67
N LEU A 410 24.91 -8.55 16.95
CA LEU A 410 26.29 -8.46 17.46
C LEU A 410 27.05 -9.73 17.05
N ASN A 411 28.35 -9.79 17.33
CA ASN A 411 29.15 -11.02 17.44
C ASN A 411 28.60 -11.99 18.51
N LEU A 412 27.32 -12.34 18.45
CA LEU A 412 26.65 -13.15 19.45
C LEU A 412 26.62 -14.60 18.99
N VAL A 413 27.14 -15.44 19.88
CA VAL A 413 26.83 -16.86 19.97
C VAL A 413 25.59 -17.06 20.88
N GLU A 414 25.13 -16.01 21.56
CA GLU A 414 24.08 -16.05 22.57
C GLU A 414 22.86 -15.22 22.15
N ALA A 415 21.66 -15.79 22.24
CA ALA A 415 20.39 -15.07 22.05
C ALA A 415 19.30 -15.65 22.94
N ARG A 416 18.23 -14.87 23.19
CA ARG A 416 17.12 -15.29 24.06
C ARG A 416 16.32 -16.47 23.50
N GLY A 417 16.45 -16.73 22.20
CA GLY A 417 15.82 -17.87 21.54
C GLY A 417 16.62 -18.37 20.34
N MET A 418 16.38 -19.63 19.98
CA MET A 418 17.02 -20.30 18.85
C MET A 418 16.69 -19.61 17.51
N GLU A 419 15.48 -19.06 17.39
CA GLU A 419 15.06 -18.29 16.23
C GLU A 419 15.96 -17.07 16.03
N ALA A 420 16.29 -16.32 17.08
CA ALA A 420 17.17 -15.16 17.00
C ALA A 420 18.61 -15.53 16.54
N LEU A 421 19.13 -16.69 16.95
CA LEU A 421 20.41 -17.20 16.42
C LEU A 421 20.32 -17.54 14.92
N THR A 422 19.18 -18.08 14.48
CA THR A 422 18.94 -18.38 13.06
C THR A 422 18.79 -17.10 12.23
N HIS A 423 18.09 -16.09 12.74
CA HIS A 423 18.01 -14.75 12.15
C HIS A 423 19.40 -14.12 11.99
N SER A 424 20.24 -14.30 13.01
CA SER A 424 21.63 -13.83 12.99
C SER A 424 22.44 -14.43 11.84
N LEU A 425 22.34 -15.73 11.61
CA LEU A 425 22.96 -16.38 10.45
C LEU A 425 22.44 -15.80 9.13
N CYS A 426 21.13 -15.62 9.00
CA CYS A 426 20.52 -15.07 7.79
C CYS A 426 20.99 -13.64 7.49
N VAL A 427 21.17 -12.80 8.51
CA VAL A 427 21.74 -11.45 8.36
C VAL A 427 23.20 -11.51 7.89
N CYS A 428 24.02 -12.44 8.41
CA CYS A 428 25.39 -12.62 7.91
C CYS A 428 25.41 -13.04 6.43
N LEU A 429 24.53 -13.96 6.05
CA LEU A 429 24.41 -14.42 4.66
C LEU A 429 23.92 -13.29 3.74
N TYR A 430 22.93 -12.51 4.16
CA TYR A 430 22.45 -11.32 3.45
C TYR A 430 23.56 -10.27 3.28
N THR A 431 24.32 -9.96 4.32
CA THR A 431 25.43 -8.99 4.27
C THR A 431 26.70 -9.57 3.64
N LYS A 432 26.69 -10.87 3.28
CA LYS A 432 27.80 -11.64 2.70
C LYS A 432 29.03 -11.71 3.61
N LEU A 433 28.84 -11.62 4.92
CA LEU A 433 29.90 -11.76 5.92
C LEU A 433 30.13 -13.23 6.28
N MET A 434 30.98 -13.90 5.52
CA MET A 434 31.29 -15.33 5.70
C MET A 434 32.04 -15.67 7.01
N PRO A 435 33.06 -14.92 7.45
CA PRO A 435 33.76 -15.28 8.68
C PRO A 435 32.86 -15.23 9.94
N PRO A 436 32.03 -14.18 10.15
CA PRO A 436 31.04 -14.19 11.23
C PRO A 436 29.97 -15.26 11.09
N PHE A 437 29.58 -15.63 9.86
CA PHE A 437 28.65 -16.73 9.63
C PHE A 437 29.22 -18.07 10.14
N LEU A 438 30.48 -18.37 9.80
CA LEU A 438 31.13 -19.63 10.18
C LEU A 438 31.36 -19.77 11.70
N SER A 439 31.65 -18.67 12.39
CA SER A 439 31.80 -18.72 13.85
C SER A 439 30.46 -18.97 14.56
N ARG A 440 29.35 -18.49 13.99
CA ARG A 440 28.01 -18.56 14.60
C ARG A 440 27.26 -19.85 14.30
N VAL A 441 27.48 -20.46 13.13
CA VAL A 441 26.73 -21.67 12.72
C VAL A 441 27.03 -22.91 13.58
N GLN A 442 28.03 -22.84 14.46
CA GLN A 442 28.44 -23.97 15.31
C GLN A 442 27.33 -24.51 16.23
N PHE A 443 26.34 -23.70 16.61
CA PHE A 443 25.25 -24.17 17.51
C PHE A 443 24.34 -25.24 16.87
N ILE A 444 24.30 -25.34 15.53
CA ILE A 444 23.55 -26.39 14.81
C ILE A 444 24.44 -27.53 14.32
N LYS A 445 25.71 -27.59 14.74
CA LYS A 445 26.61 -28.68 14.37
C LYS A 445 26.05 -30.02 14.88
N GLY A 446 26.13 -31.06 14.05
CA GLY A 446 25.52 -32.36 14.30
C GLY A 446 24.07 -32.47 13.84
N SER A 447 23.46 -31.40 13.33
CA SER A 447 22.11 -31.41 12.74
C SER A 447 22.15 -31.18 11.23
N THR A 448 20.98 -31.31 10.58
CA THR A 448 20.80 -30.91 9.18
C THR A 448 20.44 -29.42 9.14
N PRO A 449 21.32 -28.55 8.58
CA PRO A 449 21.06 -27.12 8.54
C PRO A 449 19.90 -26.77 7.60
N PRO A 450 19.15 -25.69 7.87
CA PRO A 450 18.17 -25.14 6.93
C PRO A 450 18.79 -24.81 5.56
N GLU A 451 17.95 -24.76 4.53
CA GLU A 451 18.39 -24.71 3.13
C GLU A 451 19.42 -23.62 2.83
N ILE A 452 19.14 -22.39 3.25
CA ILE A 452 19.99 -21.23 2.98
C ILE A 452 21.32 -21.33 3.74
N ILE A 453 21.27 -21.87 4.96
CA ILE A 453 22.46 -22.04 5.81
C ILE A 453 23.35 -23.15 5.24
N ALA A 454 22.75 -24.25 4.77
CA ALA A 454 23.44 -25.33 4.07
C ALA A 454 24.18 -24.79 2.83
N ASP A 455 23.50 -23.97 2.02
CA ASP A 455 24.11 -23.33 0.85
C ASP A 455 25.27 -22.40 1.23
N GLY A 456 25.15 -21.66 2.33
CA GLY A 456 26.20 -20.80 2.87
C GLY A 456 27.43 -21.57 3.34
N LEU A 457 27.23 -22.70 4.03
CA LEU A 457 28.31 -23.60 4.47
C LEU A 457 29.08 -24.18 3.28
N LEU A 458 28.37 -24.66 2.26
CA LEU A 458 28.99 -25.21 1.04
C LEU A 458 29.75 -24.16 0.25
N LEU A 459 29.22 -22.93 0.17
CA LEU A 459 29.93 -21.84 -0.47
C LEU A 459 31.19 -21.43 0.30
N ALA A 460 31.14 -21.49 1.63
CA ALA A 460 32.29 -21.21 2.48
C ALA A 460 33.38 -22.29 2.39
N GLU A 461 33.00 -23.56 2.21
CA GLU A 461 33.93 -24.70 1.99
C GLU A 461 34.93 -24.42 0.85
N MET A 462 34.49 -23.73 -0.21
CA MET A 462 35.34 -23.39 -1.35
C MET A 462 36.55 -22.51 -0.99
N LYS A 463 36.46 -21.74 0.10
CA LYS A 463 37.54 -20.86 0.59
C LYS A 463 38.12 -21.31 1.93
N HIS A 464 37.37 -22.08 2.70
CA HIS A 464 37.71 -22.57 4.02
C HIS A 464 37.43 -24.07 4.09
N PRO A 465 38.40 -24.92 3.69
CA PRO A 465 38.24 -26.37 3.76
C PRO A 465 37.89 -26.82 5.18
N GLY A 466 36.88 -27.67 5.32
CA GLY A 466 36.35 -28.14 6.59
C GLY A 466 35.15 -27.36 7.14
N ALA A 467 34.73 -26.26 6.51
CA ALA A 467 33.58 -25.44 6.94
C ALA A 467 32.25 -26.23 7.03
N SER A 468 32.05 -27.19 6.12
CA SER A 468 30.85 -28.03 6.03
C SER A 468 30.93 -29.32 6.87
N GLN A 469 32.07 -29.58 7.53
CA GLN A 469 32.24 -30.80 8.31
C GLN A 469 31.38 -30.81 9.58
N GLY A 470 30.71 -31.93 9.82
CA GLY A 470 29.84 -32.12 10.99
C GLY A 470 28.41 -31.63 10.80
N TYR A 471 27.99 -31.29 9.59
CA TYR A 471 26.60 -30.97 9.24
C TYR A 471 26.03 -32.07 8.34
N GLY A 472 24.78 -32.46 8.59
CA GLY A 472 24.15 -33.58 7.87
C GLY A 472 23.58 -33.18 6.51
N ASN A 473 23.52 -34.16 5.58
CA ASN A 473 22.77 -34.12 4.32
C ASN A 473 23.14 -32.97 3.35
N LEU A 474 24.44 -32.84 3.04
CA LEU A 474 24.95 -31.78 2.15
C LEU A 474 25.33 -32.24 0.74
N ASP A 475 25.41 -33.54 0.47
CA ASP A 475 25.96 -34.08 -0.79
C ASP A 475 25.19 -33.66 -2.04
N MET A 476 23.86 -33.76 -2.02
CA MET A 476 23.02 -33.34 -3.15
C MET A 476 23.14 -31.84 -3.44
N ARG A 477 23.35 -31.03 -2.40
CA ARG A 477 23.52 -29.57 -2.52
C ARG A 477 24.91 -29.22 -3.05
N MET A 478 25.93 -29.98 -2.71
CA MET A 478 27.27 -29.81 -3.29
C MET A 478 27.23 -29.98 -4.82
N ALA A 479 26.53 -31.01 -5.32
CA ALA A 479 26.34 -31.21 -6.76
C ALA A 479 25.59 -30.03 -7.41
N ARG A 480 24.55 -29.49 -6.75
CA ARG A 480 23.84 -28.29 -7.21
C ARG A 480 24.75 -27.07 -7.28
N LEU A 481 25.63 -26.87 -6.30
CA LEU A 481 26.60 -25.76 -6.29
C LEU A 481 27.61 -25.87 -7.43
N GLN A 482 28.17 -27.06 -7.67
CA GLN A 482 29.10 -27.29 -8.78
C GLN A 482 28.44 -26.98 -10.13
N ASN A 483 27.23 -27.49 -10.35
CA ASN A 483 26.44 -27.21 -11.56
C ASN A 483 26.15 -25.70 -11.72
N PHE A 484 25.85 -25.01 -10.62
CA PHE A 484 25.63 -23.56 -10.63
C PHE A 484 26.90 -22.80 -11.02
N ILE A 485 28.06 -23.13 -10.46
CA ILE A 485 29.33 -22.46 -10.78
C ILE A 485 29.66 -22.62 -12.26
N GLN A 486 29.54 -23.85 -12.80
CA GLN A 486 29.77 -24.12 -14.22
C GLN A 486 28.82 -23.33 -15.12
N ALA A 487 27.51 -23.35 -14.80
CA ALA A 487 26.49 -22.67 -15.59
C ALA A 487 26.59 -21.13 -15.52
N THR A 488 27.12 -20.57 -14.43
CA THR A 488 27.19 -19.12 -14.24
C THR A 488 28.51 -18.49 -14.68
N GLN A 489 29.55 -19.30 -14.93
CA GLN A 489 30.86 -18.86 -15.39
C GLN A 489 30.82 -17.84 -16.56
N PRO A 490 29.98 -18.00 -17.60
CA PRO A 490 29.90 -17.04 -18.71
C PRO A 490 29.39 -15.64 -18.30
N TYR A 491 28.63 -15.57 -17.20
CA TYR A 491 27.95 -14.36 -16.73
C TYR A 491 28.75 -13.61 -15.65
N MET A 492 29.85 -14.19 -15.16
CA MET A 492 30.67 -13.64 -14.06
C MET A 492 31.42 -12.35 -14.42
N LYS A 493 31.64 -12.07 -15.72
CA LYS A 493 32.30 -10.83 -16.18
C LYS A 493 31.42 -9.59 -16.00
N ASP A 494 30.11 -9.69 -16.29
CA ASP A 494 29.13 -8.62 -16.05
C ASP A 494 27.98 -9.15 -15.19
N ARG A 495 28.22 -9.22 -13.88
CA ARG A 495 27.27 -9.82 -12.93
C ARG A 495 25.97 -9.02 -12.84
N ALA A 496 26.05 -7.69 -12.72
CA ALA A 496 24.83 -6.87 -12.65
C ALA A 496 24.03 -6.89 -13.95
N GLY A 497 24.68 -6.80 -15.11
CA GLY A 497 23.98 -6.83 -16.40
C GLY A 497 23.35 -8.19 -16.74
N ASN A 498 23.75 -9.27 -16.08
CA ASN A 498 23.25 -10.62 -16.35
C ASN A 498 22.38 -11.22 -15.23
N ALA A 499 22.26 -10.55 -14.08
CA ALA A 499 21.48 -11.04 -12.95
C ALA A 499 20.04 -11.41 -13.37
N TYR A 500 19.39 -10.58 -14.19
CA TYR A 500 18.02 -10.82 -14.63
C TYR A 500 17.82 -12.09 -15.45
N LYS A 501 18.84 -12.51 -16.22
CA LYS A 501 18.76 -13.71 -17.05
C LYS A 501 18.74 -14.98 -16.22
N LEU A 502 19.28 -14.90 -15.01
CA LEU A 502 19.52 -16.03 -14.12
C LEU A 502 18.49 -16.09 -12.97
N PHE A 503 17.82 -14.98 -12.66
CA PHE A 503 16.91 -14.88 -11.53
C PHE A 503 15.81 -15.94 -11.55
N GLU A 504 15.05 -16.07 -12.64
CA GLU A 504 13.93 -17.03 -12.67
C GLU A 504 14.38 -18.49 -12.48
N ARG A 505 15.60 -18.81 -12.92
CA ARG A 505 16.19 -20.16 -12.77
C ARG A 505 16.72 -20.42 -11.37
N TYR A 506 17.23 -19.39 -10.69
CA TYR A 506 17.94 -19.53 -9.42
C TYR A 506 17.33 -18.73 -8.25
N LYS A 507 16.09 -18.24 -8.37
CA LYS A 507 15.36 -17.64 -7.24
C LYS A 507 15.23 -18.67 -6.10
N GLY A 508 15.33 -18.17 -4.87
CA GLY A 508 15.41 -19.00 -3.66
C GLY A 508 16.81 -19.55 -3.37
N TYR A 509 17.79 -19.41 -4.28
CA TYR A 509 19.11 -20.02 -4.11
C TYR A 509 20.16 -19.03 -3.59
N TYR A 510 20.76 -19.32 -2.44
CA TYR A 510 21.70 -18.39 -1.80
C TYR A 510 22.95 -18.07 -2.65
N PRO A 511 23.60 -19.05 -3.32
CA PRO A 511 24.79 -18.77 -4.14
C PRO A 511 24.49 -17.78 -5.27
N TYR A 512 23.28 -17.82 -5.86
CA TYR A 512 22.86 -16.80 -6.82
C TYR A 512 22.84 -15.40 -6.18
N TYR A 513 22.23 -15.24 -5.01
CA TYR A 513 22.26 -13.97 -4.29
C TYR A 513 23.68 -13.52 -3.95
N TYR A 514 24.55 -14.44 -3.50
CA TYR A 514 25.94 -14.13 -3.17
C TYR A 514 26.71 -13.54 -4.35
N PHE A 515 26.59 -14.14 -5.54
CA PHE A 515 27.34 -13.69 -6.72
C PHE A 515 26.67 -12.56 -7.49
N PHE A 516 25.33 -12.51 -7.57
CA PHE A 516 24.59 -11.62 -8.47
C PHE A 516 23.68 -10.60 -7.75
N GLY A 517 23.27 -10.86 -6.50
CA GLY A 517 22.40 -9.96 -5.72
C GLY A 517 23.17 -8.84 -5.00
N ASN A 518 22.50 -7.72 -4.72
CA ASN A 518 22.98 -6.62 -3.87
C ASN A 518 24.48 -6.28 -4.03
N LEU A 519 24.91 -5.99 -5.25
CA LEU A 519 26.33 -5.75 -5.55
C LEU A 519 26.70 -4.29 -5.22
N LYS A 520 27.69 -4.09 -4.35
CA LYS A 520 28.16 -2.76 -3.88
C LYS A 520 28.61 -1.80 -5.00
N ALA A 521 28.83 -2.29 -6.22
CA ALA A 521 29.57 -1.59 -7.28
C ALA A 521 28.76 -1.19 -8.52
N THR A 522 27.45 -1.41 -8.56
CA THR A 522 26.74 -1.36 -9.85
C THR A 522 25.76 -0.19 -9.94
N LYS A 523 26.16 0.82 -10.73
CA LYS A 523 25.27 1.88 -11.25
C LYS A 523 24.26 1.35 -12.29
N LYS A 524 24.38 0.09 -12.70
CA LYS A 524 23.46 -0.60 -13.60
C LYS A 524 22.38 -1.29 -12.78
N GLY A 525 21.13 -0.98 -13.05
CA GLY A 525 19.99 -1.70 -12.52
C GLY A 525 19.88 -3.12 -13.08
N TYR A 526 18.90 -3.87 -12.58
CA TYR A 526 18.65 -5.27 -12.91
C TYR A 526 18.62 -5.62 -14.41
N THR A 527 18.09 -4.75 -15.26
CA THR A 527 18.03 -4.92 -16.71
C THR A 527 19.33 -4.57 -17.43
N GLY A 528 20.37 -4.15 -16.70
CA GLY A 528 21.63 -3.62 -17.25
C GLY A 528 21.58 -2.13 -17.58
N GLU A 529 20.43 -1.46 -17.43
CA GLU A 529 20.27 -0.03 -17.67
C GLU A 529 20.83 0.82 -16.51
N PRO A 530 21.47 1.97 -16.76
CA PRO A 530 21.92 2.88 -15.70
C PRO A 530 20.75 3.33 -14.81
N LYS A 531 20.91 3.27 -13.48
CA LYS A 531 19.95 3.80 -12.51
C LYS A 531 20.55 4.95 -11.70
N ALA A 532 19.69 5.87 -11.26
CA ALA A 532 20.03 6.86 -10.25
C ALA A 532 20.52 6.17 -8.97
N SER A 533 21.45 6.79 -8.24
CA SER A 533 22.07 6.21 -7.06
C SER A 533 21.03 5.86 -6.00
N ALA A 534 20.72 4.57 -5.83
CA ALA A 534 20.19 4.08 -4.58
C ALA A 534 21.40 3.94 -3.63
N GLY A 535 21.51 4.82 -2.64
CA GLY A 535 22.64 4.87 -1.70
C GLY A 535 22.97 3.51 -1.07
N VAL A 536 24.26 3.30 -0.81
CA VAL A 536 24.82 2.11 -0.16
C VAL A 536 24.58 2.21 1.34
N ASN A 537 24.05 1.12 1.91
CA ASN A 537 23.73 0.89 3.32
C ASN A 537 22.94 2.02 4.00
#